data_AF-A0A6I3LIW7-F1
#
_entry.id   AF-A0A6I3LIW7-F1
#
_cell.length_a   1.000
_cell.length_b   1.000
_cell.length_c   1.000
_cell.angle_alpha   90.00
_cell.angle_beta   90.00
_cell.angle_gamma   90.00
#
_symmetry.space_group_name_H-M   'P 1'
#
loop_
_entity.id
_entity.type
_entity.pdbx_description
1 polymer ?
#
loop_
_entity_poly.entity_id
_entity_poly.type
_entity_poly.pdbx_seq_one_letter_code
_entity_poly.pdbx_strand_id
1 'polypeptide(L)' 'NLEGLDRALAFKLAARGVCTLEDLAEQGVDDLADIEGMTDEKAGELIMAARNICWFGDEA' A
#
# COMPACT_ATOMS: atom_id res chain seq x y z
N ASN A 1 -2.29 6.24 10.30
CA ASN A 1 -1.21 6.25 9.29
C ASN A 1 -0.65 4.86 9.17
N LEU A 2 -0.48 4.35 7.94
CA LEU A 2 0.23 3.10 7.70
C LEU A 2 1.68 3.23 8.18
N GLU A 3 2.09 2.38 9.11
CA GLU A 3 3.52 2.26 9.44
C GLU A 3 4.28 1.73 8.22
N GLY A 4 5.44 2.30 7.93
CA GLY A 4 6.25 1.95 6.75
C GLY A 4 5.89 2.71 5.46
N LEU A 5 4.75 3.42 5.42
CA LEU A 5 4.40 4.31 4.31
C LEU A 5 5.05 5.68 4.49
N ASP A 6 6.22 5.86 3.87
CA ASP A 6 6.87 7.17 3.84
C ASP A 6 6.20 8.11 2.82
N ARG A 7 6.41 9.42 2.99
CA ARG A 7 5.78 10.43 2.13
C ARG A 7 6.24 10.31 0.67
N ALA A 8 7.48 9.92 0.40
CA ALA A 8 7.98 9.78 -0.97
C ALA A 8 7.34 8.58 -1.68
N LEU A 9 7.16 7.47 -0.97
CA LEU A 9 6.48 6.26 -1.42
C LEU A 9 5.01 6.54 -1.69
N ALA A 10 4.34 7.32 -0.83
CA ALA A 10 2.96 7.76 -1.06
C ALA A 10 2.82 8.56 -2.38
N PHE A 11 3.77 9.44 -2.69
CA PHE A 11 3.77 10.15 -3.98
C PHE A 11 4.03 9.21 -5.16
N LYS A 12 4.91 8.22 -5.02
CA LYS A 12 5.18 7.21 -6.04
C LYS A 12 3.95 6.34 -6.31
N LEU A 13 3.21 5.97 -5.27
CA LEU A 13 1.94 5.24 -5.37
C LEU A 13 0.86 6.09 -6.06
N ALA A 14 0.70 7.35 -5.66
CA ALA A 14 -0.24 8.27 -6.28
C ALA A 14 0.07 8.50 -7.78
N ALA A 15 1.35 8.53 -8.16
CA ALA A 15 1.76 8.63 -9.56
C ALA A 15 1.36 7.40 -10.40
N ARG A 16 1.13 6.23 -9.77
CA ARG A 16 0.60 5.01 -10.40
C ARG A 16 -0.93 4.92 -10.31
N GLY A 17 -1.60 5.97 -9.81
CA GLY A 17 -3.06 6.01 -9.66
C GLY A 17 -3.57 5.50 -8.31
N VAL A 18 -2.68 5.04 -7.42
CA VAL A 18 -3.04 4.57 -6.08
C VAL A 18 -3.12 5.78 -5.14
N CYS A 19 -4.30 6.38 -5.04
CA CYS A 19 -4.51 7.63 -4.29
C CYS A 19 -5.14 7.40 -2.92
N THR A 20 -5.78 6.25 -2.71
CA THR A 20 -6.50 5.90 -1.49
C THR A 20 -5.99 4.59 -0.88
N LEU A 21 -6.40 4.32 0.36
CA LEU A 21 -6.11 3.05 1.05
C LEU A 21 -6.79 1.87 0.34
N GLU A 22 -7.99 2.07 -0.20
CA GLU A 22 -8.71 1.04 -0.96
C GLU A 22 -7.96 0.71 -2.25
N ASP A 23 -7.51 1.72 -3.00
CA ASP A 23 -6.71 1.51 -4.21
C ASP A 23 -5.46 0.68 -3.91
N LEU A 24 -4.83 0.92 -2.75
CA LEU A 24 -3.65 0.19 -2.29
C LEU A 24 -4.00 -1.25 -1.89
N ALA A 25 -5.13 -1.46 -1.23
CA ALA A 25 -5.62 -2.78 -0.83
C ALA A 25 -5.92 -3.68 -2.04
N GLU A 26 -6.31 -3.08 -3.16
CA GLU A 26 -6.57 -3.78 -4.43
C GLU A 26 -5.30 -4.16 -5.21
N GLN A 27 -4.13 -3.57 -4.90
CA GLN A 27 -2.88 -3.88 -5.61
C GLN A 27 -2.33 -5.28 -5.27
N GLY A 28 -1.55 -5.83 -6.20
CA GLY A 28 -0.66 -6.97 -5.97
C GLY A 28 0.74 -6.54 -5.52
N VAL A 29 1.48 -7.47 -4.91
CA VAL A 29 2.88 -7.25 -4.52
C VAL A 29 3.73 -6.97 -5.75
N ASP A 30 3.57 -7.77 -6.81
CA ASP A 30 4.29 -7.61 -8.08
C ASP A 30 4.04 -6.23 -8.72
N ASP A 31 2.83 -5.69 -8.60
CA ASP A 31 2.47 -4.38 -9.15
C ASP A 31 3.19 -3.22 -8.44
N LEU A 32 3.59 -3.44 -7.18
CA LEU A 32 4.30 -2.46 -6.36
C LEU A 32 5.81 -2.69 -6.31
N ALA A 33 6.27 -3.91 -6.62
CA ALA A 33 7.69 -4.28 -6.63
C ALA A 33 8.53 -3.46 -7.63
N ASP A 34 7.91 -2.93 -8.69
CA ASP A 34 8.54 -2.04 -9.67
C ASP A 34 8.89 -0.64 -9.11
N ILE A 35 8.38 -0.30 -7.93
CA ILE A 35 8.62 1.02 -7.33
C ILE A 35 10.02 1.03 -6.70
N GLU A 36 10.87 1.94 -7.16
CA GLU A 36 12.21 2.12 -6.57
C GLU A 36 12.12 2.39 -5.06
N GLY A 37 12.75 1.54 -4.25
CA GLY A 37 12.71 1.59 -2.78
C GLY A 37 11.54 0.80 -2.15
N MET A 38 10.76 0.10 -2.97
CA MET A 38 9.80 -0.92 -2.54
C MET A 38 10.44 -2.30 -2.69
N THR A 39 10.34 -3.12 -1.66
CA THR A 39 10.67 -4.55 -1.72
C THR A 39 9.38 -5.36 -1.68
N ASP A 40 9.43 -6.60 -2.15
CA ASP A 40 8.26 -7.51 -2.15
C ASP A 40 7.66 -7.67 -0.75
N GLU A 41 8.52 -7.79 0.27
CA GLU A 41 8.10 -7.86 1.68
C GLU A 41 7.37 -6.59 2.12
N LYS A 42 7.94 -5.41 1.84
CA LYS A 42 7.35 -4.12 2.23
C LYS A 42 6.05 -3.83 1.48
N ALA A 43 5.98 -4.19 0.21
CA ALA A 43 4.76 -4.11 -0.59
C ALA A 43 3.67 -5.02 0.01
N GLY A 44 4.01 -6.26 0.36
CA GLY A 44 3.10 -7.19 1.01
C GLY A 44 2.56 -6.67 2.34
N GLU A 45 3.44 -6.14 3.21
CA GLU A 45 3.04 -5.54 4.49
C GLU A 45 2.08 -4.36 4.30
N LEU A 46 2.38 -3.45 3.37
CA LEU A 46 1.53 -2.29 3.09
C LEU A 46 0.16 -2.68 2.52
N ILE A 47 0.13 -3.64 1.60
CA ILE A 47 -1.12 -4.15 1.01
C ILE A 47 -1.95 -4.85 2.08
N MET A 48 -1.33 -5.72 2.90
CA MET A 48 -2.05 -6.41 3.99
C MET A 48 -2.59 -5.42 5.01
N ALA A 49 -1.80 -4.43 5.41
CA ALA A 49 -2.25 -3.40 6.33
C ALA A 49 -3.37 -2.54 5.73
N ALA A 50 -3.30 -2.21 4.44
CA ALA A 50 -4.36 -1.51 3.73
C ALA A 50 -5.65 -2.35 3.68
N ARG A 51 -5.56 -3.65 3.36
CA ARG A 51 -6.70 -4.60 3.38
C ARG A 51 -7.30 -4.74 4.77
N ASN A 52 -6.47 -4.85 5.80
CA ASN A 52 -6.93 -4.91 7.18
C ASN A 52 -7.76 -3.68 7.54
N ILE A 53 -7.33 -2.50 7.14
CA ILE A 53 -8.08 -1.26 7.41
C ILE A 53 -9.35 -1.17 6.55
N CYS A 54 -9.27 -1.46 5.25
CA CYS A 54 -10.39 -1.27 4.33
C CYS A 54 -11.47 -2.34 4.46
N TRP A 55 -11.10 -3.59 4.76
CA TRP A 55 -12.02 -4.72 4.77
C TRP A 55 -12.36 -5.19 6.19
N PHE A 56 -11.48 -4.96 7.16
CA PHE A 56 -11.63 -5.42 8.55
C PHE A 56 -11.60 -4.27 9.58
N GLY A 57 -11.54 -3.01 9.12
CA GLY A 57 -11.44 -1.83 10.00
C GLY A 57 -12.68 -1.53 10.82
N ASP A 58 -13.83 -2.12 10.48
CA ASP A 58 -15.09 -1.99 11.22
C ASP A 58 -15.20 -2.98 12.41
N GLU A 59 -14.22 -3.86 12.64
CA GLU A 59 -14.21 -4.82 13.77
C GLU A 59 -13.32 -4.40 14.96
N ALA A 60 -13.05 -3.11 15.14
CA ALA A 60 -12.29 -2.59 16.29
C ALA A 60 -13.18 -1.95 17.38
#